data_AF-M5BT35-F1
#
_entry.id   AF-M5BT35-F1
#
_cell.length_a   1.000
_cell.length_b   1.000
_cell.length_c   1.000
_cell.angle_alpha   90.00
_cell.angle_beta   90.00
_cell.angle_gamma   90.00
#
_symmetry.space_group_name_H-M   'P 1'
#
loop_
_entity.id
_entity.type
_entity.pdbx_description
1 polymer ?
#
loop_
_entity_poly.entity_id
_entity_poly.type
_entity_poly.pdbx_seq_one_letter_code
_entity_poly.pdbx_strand_id
1 'polypeptide(L)'
;MDLRKAASHPMLFRRRFDDGIIRKMAKLCLKEPEFMDSVEELVVEDMEVMTDAELQVFAKRYKSCRKLALQDECFLDAGKVEVLLELVGGYQKDGRRVLVFSQVGSRWVDLHMWG
;
A
#
# COMPACT_ATOMS: atom_id res chain seq x y z
N MET A 1 3.08 12.23 13.03
CA MET A 1 4.23 11.75 13.82
C MET A 1 4.58 10.34 13.39
N ASP A 2 5.83 10.11 12.98
CA ASP A 2 6.24 8.85 12.34
C ASP A 2 6.28 7.66 13.29
N LEU A 3 6.51 7.87 14.60
CA LEU A 3 6.45 6.79 15.59
C LEU A 3 5.07 6.12 15.68
N ARG A 4 3.98 6.90 15.52
CA ARG A 4 2.62 6.34 15.49
C ARG A 4 2.40 5.49 14.24
N LYS A 5 2.95 5.90 13.09
CA LYS A 5 2.90 5.13 11.83
C LYS A 5 3.72 3.85 11.95
N ALA A 6 4.93 3.94 12.49
CA ALA A 6 5.84 2.81 12.71
C ALA A 6 5.22 1.75 13.62
N ALA A 7 4.56 2.18 14.70
CA ALA A 7 3.81 1.28 15.58
C ALA A 7 2.52 0.73 14.94
N SER A 8 2.12 1.19 13.75
CA SER A 8 0.88 0.79 13.11
C SER A 8 1.10 -0.23 12.00
N HIS A 9 1.96 0.07 11.02
CA HIS A 9 2.22 -0.85 9.91
C HIS A 9 3.51 -0.52 9.15
N PRO A 10 4.32 -1.51 8.71
CA PRO A 10 5.53 -1.26 7.92
C PRO A 10 5.28 -0.57 6.56
N MET A 11 4.20 -0.93 5.87
CA MET A 11 3.80 -0.33 4.57
C MET A 11 3.51 1.19 4.62
N LEU A 12 3.55 1.82 5.80
CA LEU A 12 3.45 3.29 5.96
C LEU A 12 4.76 4.03 5.72
N PHE A 13 5.80 3.30 5.34
CA PHE A 13 7.10 3.79 4.97
C PHE A 13 7.47 3.19 3.62
N ARG A 14 8.40 3.83 2.92
CA ARG A 14 9.00 3.27 1.71
C ARG A 14 10.19 2.39 2.12
N ARG A 15 10.05 1.07 1.99
CA ARG A 15 11.09 0.09 2.36
C ARG A 15 11.19 -1.06 1.37
N ARG A 16 10.06 -1.49 0.81
CA ARG A 16 9.95 -2.60 -0.15
C ARG A 16 10.05 -2.11 -1.59
N PHE A 17 9.54 -0.92 -1.88
CA PHE A 17 9.73 -0.25 -3.17
C PHE A 17 10.97 0.64 -3.11
N ASP A 18 12.13 0.02 -3.27
CA ASP A 18 13.41 0.72 -3.30
C ASP A 18 13.56 1.65 -4.52
N ASP A 19 14.60 2.47 -4.52
CA ASP A 19 14.87 3.46 -5.58
C ASP A 19 15.00 2.82 -6.97
N GLY A 20 15.51 1.58 -7.03
CA GLY A 20 15.62 0.81 -8.27
C GLY A 20 14.27 0.32 -8.78
N ILE A 21 13.35 -0.05 -7.89
CA ILE A 21 11.99 -0.46 -8.23
C ILE A 21 11.18 0.75 -8.69
N ILE A 22 11.19 1.87 -7.96
CA ILE A 22 10.41 3.05 -8.35
C ILE A 22 10.88 3.66 -9.68
N ARG A 23 12.19 3.63 -9.98
CA ARG A 23 12.69 4.05 -11.30
C ARG A 23 12.17 3.15 -12.42
N LYS A 24 12.14 1.84 -12.20
CA LYS A 24 11.52 0.90 -13.15
C LYS A 24 10.02 1.14 -13.29
N MET A 25 9.32 1.44 -12.21
CA MET A 25 7.90 1.78 -12.23
C MET A 25 7.64 3.05 -13.03
N ALA A 26 8.37 4.14 -12.78
CA ALA A 26 8.26 5.40 -13.50
C ALA A 26 8.47 5.19 -15.02
N LYS A 27 9.54 4.49 -15.41
CA LYS A 27 9.79 4.18 -16.82
C LYS A 27 8.68 3.36 -17.46
N LEU A 28 8.06 2.43 -16.72
CA LEU A 28 6.96 1.61 -17.22
C LEU A 28 5.66 2.40 -17.31
N CYS A 29 5.41 3.31 -16.37
CA CYS A 29 4.16 4.07 -16.32
C CYS A 29 4.04 5.07 -17.47
N LEU A 30 5.15 5.55 -18.06
CA LEU A 30 5.12 6.40 -19.27
C LEU A 30 4.43 5.73 -20.48
N LYS A 31 4.20 4.41 -20.44
CA LYS A 31 3.42 3.67 -21.44
C LYS A 31 1.91 3.80 -21.24
N GLU A 32 1.47 4.30 -20.10
CA GLU A 32 0.06 4.48 -19.77
C GLU A 32 -0.40 5.85 -20.26
N PRO A 33 -1.63 5.99 -20.80
CA PRO A 33 -2.12 7.24 -21.36
C PRO A 33 -2.03 8.44 -20.43
N GLU A 34 -2.17 8.22 -19.12
CA GLU A 34 -2.11 9.26 -18.08
C GLU A 34 -0.71 9.88 -17.93
N PHE A 35 0.36 9.19 -18.34
CA PHE A 35 1.76 9.62 -18.13
C PHE A 35 2.57 9.76 -19.42
N MET A 36 1.95 9.62 -20.60
CA MET A 36 2.69 9.65 -21.89
C MET A 36 3.47 10.96 -22.10
N ASP A 37 2.93 12.09 -21.61
CA ASP A 37 3.55 13.42 -21.72
C ASP A 37 4.37 13.79 -20.46
N SER A 38 4.54 12.86 -19.52
CA SER A 38 5.31 13.09 -18.29
C SER A 38 6.81 12.91 -18.49
N VAL A 39 7.60 13.56 -17.65
CA VAL A 39 9.05 13.40 -17.57
C VAL A 39 9.37 12.31 -16.54
N GLU A 40 10.18 11.31 -16.91
CA GLU A 40 10.51 10.15 -16.04
C GLU A 40 11.01 10.60 -14.66
N GLU A 41 11.92 11.57 -14.64
CA GLU A 41 12.54 12.09 -13.41
C GLU A 41 11.50 12.69 -12.45
N LEU A 42 10.53 13.44 -12.96
CA LEU A 42 9.47 14.03 -12.13
C LEU A 42 8.55 12.95 -11.54
N VAL A 43 8.28 11.89 -12.31
CA VAL A 43 7.50 10.75 -11.81
C VAL A 43 8.27 10.00 -10.71
N VAL A 44 9.59 9.88 -10.84
CA VAL A 44 10.43 9.30 -9.78
C VAL A 44 10.38 10.16 -8.52
N GLU A 45 10.53 11.48 -8.64
CA GLU A 45 10.45 12.42 -7.50
C GLU A 45 9.11 12.30 -6.77
N ASP A 46 7.99 12.17 -7.49
CA ASP A 46 6.67 11.93 -6.91
C ASP A 46 6.61 10.58 -6.17
N MET A 47 7.22 9.53 -6.72
CA MET A 47 7.25 8.20 -6.10
C MET A 47 8.16 8.12 -4.87
N GLU A 48 9.20 8.95 -4.77
CA GLU A 48 10.16 8.94 -3.65
C GLU A 48 9.51 9.29 -2.31
N VAL A 49 8.48 10.15 -2.35
CA VAL A 49 7.71 10.60 -1.17
C VAL A 49 6.50 9.70 -0.86
N MET A 50 6.21 8.72 -1.70
CA MET A 50 5.13 7.77 -1.48
C MET A 50 5.52 6.66 -0.48
N THR A 51 4.54 6.13 0.23
CA THR A 51 4.69 4.93 1.08
C THR A 51 4.59 3.65 0.25
N ASP A 52 5.08 2.52 0.77
CA ASP A 52 4.93 1.23 0.09
C ASP A 52 3.45 0.87 -0.15
N ALA A 53 2.53 1.25 0.75
CA ALA A 53 1.08 1.05 0.54
C ALA A 53 0.57 1.80 -0.69
N GLU A 54 1.00 3.06 -0.86
CA GLU A 54 0.60 3.88 -1.99
C GLU A 54 1.21 3.38 -3.31
N LEU A 55 2.48 2.96 -3.27
CA LEU A 55 3.17 2.38 -4.42
C LEU A 55 2.58 1.02 -4.81
N GLN A 56 2.12 0.22 -3.84
CA GLN A 56 1.41 -1.03 -4.10
C GLN A 56 0.07 -0.78 -4.82
N VAL A 57 -0.70 0.22 -4.38
CA VAL A 57 -1.94 0.62 -5.07
C VAL A 57 -1.64 1.11 -6.48
N PHE A 58 -0.61 1.94 -6.65
CA PHE A 58 -0.15 2.42 -7.96
C PHE A 58 0.23 1.25 -8.89
N ALA A 59 1.06 0.33 -8.40
CA ALA A 59 1.53 -0.82 -9.17
C ALA A 59 0.36 -1.70 -9.63
N LYS A 60 -0.65 -1.92 -8.77
CA LYS A 60 -1.85 -2.68 -9.14
C LYS A 60 -2.75 -1.97 -10.16
N ARG A 61 -2.85 -0.64 -10.09
CA ARG A 61 -3.70 0.19 -10.95
C ARG A 61 -3.28 0.09 -12.42
N TYR A 62 -2.00 0.26 -12.71
CA TYR A 62 -1.49 0.34 -14.09
C TYR A 62 -1.00 -1.01 -14.61
N LYS A 63 -1.43 -1.39 -15.82
CA LYS A 63 -1.07 -2.70 -16.42
C LYS A 63 0.43 -2.82 -16.64
N SER A 64 1.08 -1.74 -17.04
CA SER A 64 2.53 -1.63 -17.22
C SER A 64 3.31 -1.93 -15.93
N CYS A 65 2.79 -1.53 -14.77
CA CYS A 65 3.46 -1.63 -13.48
C CYS A 65 3.04 -2.87 -12.67
N ARG A 66 1.95 -3.56 -13.04
CA ARG A 66 1.37 -4.67 -12.28
C ARG A 66 2.35 -5.81 -11.95
N LYS A 67 3.34 -6.05 -12.81
CA LYS A 67 4.38 -7.07 -12.55
C LYS A 67 5.33 -6.72 -11.41
N LEU A 68 5.36 -5.46 -10.99
CA LEU A 68 6.17 -4.97 -9.87
C LEU A 68 5.36 -4.89 -8.57
N ALA A 69 4.05 -5.17 -8.61
CA ALA A 69 3.25 -5.24 -7.40
C ALA A 69 3.73 -6.40 -6.51
N LEU A 70 3.74 -6.15 -5.19
CA LEU A 70 3.98 -7.16 -4.18
C LEU A 70 2.78 -8.13 -4.11
N GLN A 71 2.99 -9.29 -3.50
CA GLN A 71 1.90 -10.18 -3.11
C GLN A 71 1.05 -9.55 -2.01
N ASP A 72 -0.24 -9.87 -1.95
CA ASP A 72 -1.22 -9.20 -1.08
C ASP A 72 -0.98 -9.45 0.41
N GLU A 73 -0.30 -10.55 0.72
CA GLU A 73 0.14 -10.91 2.06
C GLU A 73 1.11 -9.86 2.66
N CYS A 74 1.65 -8.93 1.85
CA CYS A 74 2.44 -7.80 2.37
C CYS A 74 1.66 -6.92 3.38
N PHE A 75 0.33 -6.89 3.33
CA PHE A 75 -0.51 -6.18 4.30
C PHE A 75 -0.81 -7.00 5.57
N LEU A 76 -0.48 -8.29 5.58
CA LEU A 76 -0.62 -9.14 6.75
C LEU A 76 0.63 -9.08 7.65
N ASP A 77 1.75 -8.60 7.10
CA ASP A 77 3.04 -8.48 7.79
C ASP A 77 3.09 -7.26 8.73
N ALA A 78 2.21 -7.28 9.74
CA ALA A 78 2.17 -6.34 10.84
C ALA A 78 1.53 -6.99 12.07
N GLY A 79 2.20 -6.92 13.22
CA GLY A 79 1.70 -7.56 14.45
C GLY A 79 0.32 -7.08 14.90
N LYS A 80 -0.05 -5.81 14.60
CA LYS A 80 -1.42 -5.33 14.86
C LYS A 80 -2.47 -5.98 13.95
N VAL A 81 -2.12 -6.28 12.70
CA VAL A 81 -3.02 -6.94 11.74
C VAL A 81 -3.20 -8.39 12.12
N GLU A 82 -2.13 -9.08 12.49
CA GLU A 82 -2.17 -10.47 12.97
C GLU A 82 -3.13 -10.62 14.17
N VAL A 83 -2.94 -9.81 15.21
CA VAL A 83 -3.83 -9.81 16.39
C VAL A 83 -5.26 -9.39 16.03
N LEU A 84 -5.43 -8.41 15.14
CA LEU A 84 -6.76 -8.00 14.68
C LEU A 84 -7.51 -9.15 14.00
N LEU A 85 -6.84 -9.93 13.14
CA LEU A 85 -7.44 -11.05 12.43
C LEU A 85 -7.81 -12.19 13.39
N GLU A 86 -6.99 -12.47 14.39
CA GLU A 86 -7.31 -13.43 15.46
C GLU A 86 -8.59 -13.03 16.20
N LEU A 87 -8.66 -11.77 16.65
CA LEU A 87 -9.82 -11.23 17.37
C LEU A 87 -11.09 -11.25 16.52
N VAL A 88 -11.01 -10.76 15.27
CA VAL A 88 -12.15 -10.76 14.34
C VAL A 88 -12.62 -12.19 14.06
N GLY A 89 -11.71 -13.13 13.84
CA GLY A 89 -12.05 -14.54 13.63
C GLY A 89 -12.76 -15.16 14.83
N GLY A 90 -12.34 -14.83 16.05
CA GLY A 90 -13.03 -15.24 17.28
C GLY A 90 -14.45 -14.66 17.36
N TYR A 91 -14.60 -13.35 17.16
CA TYR A 91 -15.90 -12.69 17.22
C TYR A 91 -16.88 -13.15 16.13
N GLN A 92 -16.38 -13.47 14.93
CA GLN A 92 -17.21 -14.04 13.86
C GLN A 92 -17.74 -15.43 14.22
N LYS A 93 -16.92 -16.30 14.81
CA LYS A 93 -17.36 -17.62 15.28
C LYS A 93 -18.46 -17.52 16.35
N ASP A 94 -18.40 -16.49 17.18
CA ASP A 94 -19.41 -16.19 18.19
C ASP A 94 -20.68 -15.51 17.63
N GLY A 95 -20.77 -15.27 16.33
CA GLY A 95 -21.89 -14.58 15.69
C GLY A 95 -21.97 -13.08 16.03
N ARG A 96 -20.86 -12.45 16.44
CA ARG A 96 -20.81 -11.04 16.83
C ARG A 96 -20.46 -10.15 15.63
N ARG A 97 -20.98 -8.92 15.64
CA ARG A 97 -20.55 -7.86 14.73
C ARG A 97 -19.40 -7.05 15.35
N VAL A 98 -18.46 -6.63 14.51
CA VAL A 98 -17.25 -5.90 14.93
C VAL A 98 -17.17 -4.57 14.20
N LEU A 99 -16.82 -3.51 14.91
CA LEU A 99 -16.47 -2.20 14.35
C LEU A 99 -14.99 -1.92 14.63
N VAL A 100 -14.22 -1.58 13.59
CA VAL A 100 -12.80 -1.26 13.71
C VAL A 100 -12.62 0.24 13.50
N PHE A 101 -11.96 0.91 14.44
CA PHE A 101 -11.67 2.34 14.38
C PHE A 101 -10.17 2.56 14.13
N SER A 102 -9.83 3.52 13.25
CA SER A 102 -8.44 3.93 13.01
C SER A 102 -8.34 5.45 12.95
N GLN A 103 -7.28 5.98 13.56
CA GLN A 103 -6.91 7.41 13.47
C GLN A 103 -5.75 7.65 12.48
N VAL A 104 -5.19 6.58 11.91
CA VAL A 104 -4.19 6.71 10.84
C VAL A 104 -4.96 7.10 9.58
N GLY A 105 -4.62 8.26 9.00
CA GLY A 105 -5.45 9.00 8.04
C GLY A 105 -6.00 8.22 6.84
N SER A 106 -7.01 8.83 6.20
CA SER A 106 -7.94 8.33 5.17
C SER A 106 -7.36 7.52 4.01
N ARG A 107 -6.04 7.59 3.76
CA ARG A 107 -5.39 6.79 2.69
C ARG A 107 -5.33 5.29 2.98
N TRP A 108 -5.62 4.87 4.22
CA TRP A 108 -5.87 3.47 4.59
C TRP A 108 -7.26 2.96 4.22
N VAL A 109 -8.26 3.84 4.16
CA VAL A 109 -9.66 3.45 3.96
C VAL A 109 -9.94 3.14 2.49
N ASP A 110 -9.13 3.70 1.58
CA ASP A 110 -9.17 3.40 0.14
C ASP A 110 -8.43 2.09 -0.23
N LEU A 111 -7.76 1.46 0.74
CA LEU A 111 -7.29 0.10 0.59
C LEU A 111 -8.53 -0.80 0.64
N HIS A 112 -9.07 -1.11 -0.54
CA HIS A 112 -10.17 -2.06 -0.74
C HIS A 112 -9.88 -3.37 -0.01
N MET A 113 -10.28 -3.40 1.26
CA MET A 113 -10.62 -4.63 1.95
C MET A 113 -12.02 -4.98 1.44
N TRP A 114 -12.16 -6.23 0.99
CA TRP A 114 -13.41 -6.87 0.55
C TRP A 114 -13.81 -6.61 -0.91
N GLY A 115 -13.12 -7.33 -1.79
CA GLY A 115 -13.56 -7.71 -3.13
C GLY A 115 -12.91 -9.03 -3.51
#